data_AF-A0A2E4YWZ8-F1
#
_entry.id   AF-A0A2E4YWZ8-F1
#
_cell.length_a   1.000
_cell.length_b   1.000
_cell.length_c   1.000
_cell.angle_alpha   90.00
_cell.angle_beta   90.00
_cell.angle_gamma   90.00
#
_symmetry.space_group_name_H-M   'P 1'
#
loop_
_entity.id
_entity.type
_entity.pdbx_description
1 polymer ?
#
loop_
_entity_poly.entity_id
_entity_poly.type
_entity_poly.pdbx_seq_one_letter_code
_entity_poly.pdbx_strand_id
1 'polypeptide(L)'
;MGEDEWVAFNLADEIDPQWTDGDSGKHILIDFIDTDCPYCWASAAEMTDIHDKYGTQIKMFSVVVEFSDLSGHEGSRDEIIAYQEKIAGQAMCKASQVDCAEREGDPHPWPFIDDLDLSERSKWDVQGTPSYFLLKPNGEIAWTSDKNAGLSIDQAISAVLGGA
;
A
#
# COMPACT_ATOMS: atom_id res chain seq x y z
N MET A 1 -5.83 7.54 -26.70
CA MET A 1 -5.13 7.58 -25.40
C MET A 1 -5.78 6.45 -24.65
N GLY A 2 -5.08 5.33 -24.48
CA GLY A 2 -5.65 4.12 -23.93
C GLY A 2 -5.97 4.38 -22.46
N GLU A 3 -7.21 4.10 -22.05
CA GLU A 3 -7.50 3.84 -20.66
C GLU A 3 -6.64 2.63 -20.29
N ASP A 4 -5.67 2.78 -19.39
CA ASP A 4 -5.07 1.62 -18.75
C ASP A 4 -6.23 0.91 -18.03
N GLU A 5 -6.66 -0.21 -18.62
CA GLU A 5 -7.86 -0.91 -18.20
C GLU A 5 -7.60 -1.49 -16.81
N TRP A 6 -8.30 -0.97 -15.80
CA TRP A 6 -8.30 -1.54 -14.46
C TRP A 6 -8.68 -3.01 -14.52
N VAL A 7 -7.79 -3.88 -14.05
CA VAL A 7 -7.99 -5.33 -14.04
C VAL A 7 -8.35 -5.82 -12.64
N ALA A 8 -9.05 -6.96 -12.59
CA ALA A 8 -9.31 -7.64 -11.32
C ALA A 8 -7.99 -8.13 -10.71
N PHE A 9 -7.78 -7.81 -9.44
CA PHE A 9 -6.67 -8.31 -8.64
C PHE A 9 -7.16 -9.39 -7.67
N ASN A 10 -6.36 -10.44 -7.47
CA ASN A 10 -6.61 -11.47 -6.48
C ASN A 10 -5.30 -11.81 -5.77
N LEU A 11 -5.22 -11.48 -4.49
CA LEU A 11 -4.01 -11.73 -3.68
C LEU A 11 -3.63 -13.22 -3.64
N ALA A 12 -4.60 -14.13 -3.77
CA ALA A 12 -4.31 -15.56 -3.78
C ALA A 12 -3.39 -15.98 -4.94
N ASP A 13 -3.38 -15.22 -6.04
CA ASP A 13 -2.51 -15.49 -7.20
C ASP A 13 -1.05 -15.10 -6.92
N GLU A 14 -0.81 -14.29 -5.88
CA GLU A 14 0.51 -13.82 -5.46
C GLU A 14 1.16 -14.68 -4.38
N ILE A 15 0.37 -15.57 -3.77
CA ILE A 15 0.71 -16.43 -2.64
C ILE A 15 1.14 -17.82 -3.14
N ASP A 16 2.11 -18.42 -2.47
CA ASP A 16 2.50 -19.82 -2.61
C ASP A 16 2.07 -20.62 -1.35
N PRO A 17 0.90 -21.29 -1.38
CA PRO A 17 0.40 -22.04 -0.22
C PRO A 17 1.28 -23.23 0.20
N GLN A 18 2.28 -23.61 -0.60
CA GLN A 18 3.22 -24.70 -0.27
C GLN A 18 4.52 -24.19 0.34
N TRP A 19 4.75 -22.87 0.32
CA TRP A 19 5.96 -22.28 0.89
C TRP A 19 6.04 -22.53 2.40
N THR A 20 7.24 -22.86 2.86
CA THR A 20 7.59 -23.02 4.28
C THR A 20 8.83 -22.22 4.65
N ASP A 21 9.03 -21.97 5.95
CA ASP A 21 10.19 -21.20 6.43
C ASP A 21 11.51 -21.87 5.96
N GLY A 22 12.32 -21.10 5.21
CA GLY A 22 13.57 -21.55 4.59
C GLY A 22 13.49 -21.74 3.07
N ASP A 23 12.28 -21.83 2.51
CA ASP A 23 12.08 -21.86 1.05
C ASP A 23 12.33 -20.48 0.44
N SER A 24 12.78 -20.47 -0.83
CA SER A 24 12.89 -19.22 -1.57
C SER A 24 11.50 -18.65 -1.86
N GLY A 25 11.29 -17.38 -1.53
CA GLY A 25 10.04 -16.69 -1.81
C GLY A 25 10.14 -15.22 -1.43
N LYS A 26 9.32 -14.38 -2.06
CA LYS A 26 9.21 -12.97 -1.67
C LYS A 26 8.07 -12.81 -0.67
N HIS A 27 8.37 -12.17 0.45
CA HIS A 27 7.31 -11.73 1.37
C HIS A 27 6.46 -10.66 0.69
N ILE A 28 5.25 -10.43 1.18
CA ILE A 28 4.31 -9.48 0.57
C ILE A 28 4.04 -8.37 1.57
N LEU A 29 4.34 -7.13 1.20
CA LEU A 29 3.95 -5.93 1.94
C LEU A 29 2.70 -5.34 1.30
N ILE A 30 1.66 -5.17 2.10
CA ILE A 30 0.42 -4.50 1.71
C ILE A 30 0.28 -3.25 2.58
N ASP A 31 0.16 -2.08 1.95
CA ASP A 31 -0.20 -0.85 2.63
C ASP A 31 -1.60 -0.40 2.24
N PHE A 32 -2.49 -0.31 3.22
CA PHE A 32 -3.78 0.34 3.06
C PHE A 32 -3.60 1.84 3.23
N ILE A 33 -4.02 2.60 2.23
CA ILE A 33 -3.86 4.05 2.20
C ILE A 33 -5.17 4.72 1.79
N ASP A 34 -5.24 6.01 2.11
CA ASP A 34 -6.24 6.94 1.61
C ASP A 34 -5.46 8.12 1.04
N THR A 35 -5.70 8.49 -0.22
CA THR A 35 -4.94 9.51 -0.95
C THR A 35 -5.14 10.92 -0.37
N ASP A 36 -6.20 11.12 0.40
CA ASP A 36 -6.50 12.35 1.12
C ASP A 36 -5.92 12.38 2.54
N CYS A 37 -5.51 11.23 3.07
CA CYS A 37 -4.96 11.12 4.41
C CYS A 37 -3.59 11.83 4.53
N PRO A 38 -3.44 12.84 5.43
CA PRO A 38 -2.17 13.53 5.62
C PRO A 38 -1.03 12.62 6.09
N TYR A 39 -1.35 11.53 6.80
CA TYR A 39 -0.34 10.55 7.24
C TYR A 39 0.12 9.67 6.08
N CYS A 40 -0.78 9.23 5.18
CA CYS A 40 -0.43 8.53 3.96
C CYS A 40 0.43 9.39 3.04
N TRP A 41 0.11 10.68 2.95
CA TRP A 41 0.94 11.65 2.23
C TRP A 41 2.38 11.70 2.75
N ALA A 42 2.54 11.74 4.08
CA ALA A 42 3.85 11.80 4.72
C ALA A 42 4.62 10.47 4.61
N SER A 43 3.93 9.32 4.59
CA SER A 43 4.58 8.00 4.48
C SER A 43 4.93 7.60 3.05
N ALA A 44 4.48 8.32 2.02
CA ALA A 44 4.77 8.01 0.62
C ALA A 44 6.27 7.97 0.28
N ALA A 45 7.07 8.81 0.94
CA ALA A 45 8.53 8.80 0.83
C ALA A 45 9.14 7.54 1.47
N GLU A 46 8.68 7.16 2.67
CA GLU A 46 9.13 5.95 3.35
C GLU A 46 8.86 4.71 2.49
N MET A 47 7.72 4.66 1.79
CA MET A 47 7.41 3.55 0.87
C MET A 47 8.35 3.49 -0.34
N THR A 48 8.84 4.64 -0.82
CA THR A 48 9.89 4.68 -1.85
C THR A 48 11.19 4.08 -1.30
N ASP A 49 11.61 4.50 -0.10
CA ASP A 49 12.81 3.98 0.55
C ASP A 49 12.73 2.47 0.82
N ILE A 50 11.56 1.98 1.24
CA ILE A 50 11.29 0.56 1.45
C ILE A 50 11.41 -0.22 0.14
N HIS A 51 10.82 0.28 -0.95
CA HIS A 51 10.91 -0.35 -2.25
C HIS A 51 12.36 -0.43 -2.72
N ASP A 52 13.12 0.66 -2.60
CA ASP A 52 14.52 0.71 -3.03
C ASP A 52 15.40 -0.25 -2.21
N LYS A 53 15.12 -0.39 -0.93
CA LYS A 53 15.87 -1.26 -0.02
C LYS A 53 15.49 -2.73 -0.16
N TYR A 54 14.21 -3.05 -0.34
CA TYR A 54 13.69 -4.42 -0.22
C TYR A 54 12.95 -4.96 -1.44
N GLY A 55 12.72 -4.20 -2.52
CA GLY A 55 11.90 -4.64 -3.67
C GLY A 55 12.38 -5.91 -4.39
N THR A 56 13.64 -6.30 -4.17
CA THR A 56 14.16 -7.61 -4.64
C THR A 56 13.74 -8.78 -3.75
N GLN A 57 13.34 -8.54 -2.51
CA GLN A 57 13.00 -9.51 -1.47
C GLN A 57 11.51 -9.51 -1.11
N ILE A 58 10.80 -8.41 -1.38
CA ILE A 58 9.37 -8.28 -1.12
C ILE A 58 8.60 -7.94 -2.41
N LYS A 59 7.32 -8.31 -2.45
CA LYS A 59 6.32 -7.73 -3.34
C LYS A 59 5.58 -6.65 -2.58
N MET A 60 5.25 -5.54 -3.22
CA MET A 60 4.53 -4.42 -2.61
C MET A 60 3.20 -4.20 -3.32
N PHE A 61 2.17 -3.87 -2.57
CA PHE A 61 0.84 -3.54 -3.08
C PHE A 61 0.23 -2.45 -2.21
N SER A 62 -0.27 -1.39 -2.83
CA SER A 62 -1.04 -0.37 -2.11
C SER A 62 -2.52 -0.59 -2.36
N VAL A 63 -3.30 -0.73 -1.30
CA VAL A 63 -4.76 -0.85 -1.38
C VAL A 63 -5.35 0.51 -1.00
N VAL A 64 -5.98 1.16 -1.97
CA VAL A 64 -6.58 2.48 -1.76
C VAL A 64 -8.00 2.31 -1.27
N VAL A 65 -8.25 2.81 -0.08
CA VAL A 65 -9.56 2.87 0.57
C VAL A 65 -9.94 4.32 0.77
N GLU A 66 -11.22 4.56 0.99
CA GLU A 66 -11.72 5.84 1.47
C GLU A 66 -12.34 5.72 2.88
N PHE A 67 -12.36 6.85 3.58
CA PHE A 67 -13.10 6.99 4.83
C PHE A 67 -14.22 8.00 4.58
N SER A 68 -15.24 7.60 3.82
CA SER A 68 -16.37 8.45 3.40
C SER A 68 -17.16 9.08 4.56
N ASP A 69 -17.00 8.58 5.79
CA ASP A 69 -17.53 9.20 7.02
C ASP A 69 -16.74 10.46 7.45
N LEU A 70 -15.57 10.70 6.86
CA LEU A 70 -14.74 11.88 7.02
C LEU A 70 -14.92 12.79 5.81
N SER A 71 -15.26 14.06 6.06
CA SER A 71 -15.41 15.05 4.98
C SER A 71 -14.06 15.30 4.29
N GLY A 72 -14.05 15.26 2.95
CA GLY A 72 -12.84 15.53 2.16
C GLY A 72 -11.91 14.33 1.98
N HIS A 73 -12.48 13.12 1.99
CA HIS A 73 -11.80 11.83 1.82
C HIS A 73 -12.44 11.04 0.67
N GLU A 74 -12.89 11.73 -0.38
CA GLU A 74 -13.57 11.13 -1.53
C GLU A 74 -12.53 10.78 -2.61
N GLY A 75 -12.28 9.48 -2.81
CA GLY A 75 -11.29 9.01 -3.76
C GLY A 75 -11.83 8.82 -5.18
N SER A 76 -10.92 8.73 -6.14
CA SER A 76 -11.25 8.28 -7.50
C SER A 76 -10.09 7.52 -8.14
N ARG A 77 -10.36 6.72 -9.18
CA ARG A 77 -9.30 6.05 -9.94
C ARG A 77 -8.29 7.02 -10.56
N ASP A 78 -8.77 8.17 -11.04
CA ASP A 78 -7.88 9.21 -11.59
C ASP A 78 -6.96 9.76 -10.50
N GLU A 79 -7.47 9.96 -9.29
CA GLU A 79 -6.68 10.37 -8.14
C GLU A 79 -5.68 9.28 -7.71
N ILE A 80 -6.08 8.01 -7.71
CA ILE A 80 -5.19 6.89 -7.43
C ILE A 80 -3.99 6.89 -8.40
N ILE A 81 -4.26 7.03 -9.70
CA ILE A 81 -3.23 7.10 -10.73
C ILE A 81 -2.36 8.35 -10.52
N ALA A 82 -2.95 9.51 -10.27
CA ALA A 82 -2.20 10.74 -10.06
C ALA A 82 -1.33 10.69 -8.80
N TYR A 83 -1.80 10.05 -7.73
CA TYR A 83 -1.04 9.77 -6.53
C TYR A 83 0.11 8.80 -6.85
N GLN A 84 -0.16 7.65 -7.44
CA GLN A 84 0.86 6.64 -7.75
C GLN A 84 1.96 7.21 -8.67
N GLU A 85 1.58 7.83 -9.77
CA GLU A 85 2.48 8.26 -10.84
C GLU A 85 3.01 9.70 -10.67
N LYS A 86 2.51 10.44 -9.67
CA LYS A 86 2.81 11.86 -9.47
C LYS A 86 2.45 12.71 -10.69
N ILE A 87 1.23 12.54 -11.22
CA ILE A 87 0.73 13.33 -12.35
C ILE A 87 0.43 14.75 -11.89
N ALA A 88 1.11 15.73 -12.51
CA ALA A 88 0.94 17.15 -12.22
C ALA A 88 -0.20 17.79 -13.01
N GLY A 89 -0.73 18.89 -12.48
CA GLY A 89 -1.72 19.76 -13.10
C GLY A 89 -3.15 19.58 -12.58
N GLN A 90 -3.36 18.74 -11.56
CA GLN A 90 -4.68 18.43 -11.02
C GLN A 90 -4.66 18.37 -9.49
N ALA A 91 -5.39 19.28 -8.83
CA ALA A 91 -5.58 19.22 -7.38
C ALA A 91 -6.68 18.20 -7.06
N MET A 92 -6.27 16.98 -6.72
CA MET A 92 -7.19 15.87 -6.42
C MET A 92 -6.93 15.29 -5.02
N CYS A 93 -5.68 15.28 -4.57
CA CYS A 93 -5.30 14.76 -3.26
C CYS A 93 -5.51 15.79 -2.13
N LYS A 94 -5.59 15.27 -0.90
CA LYS A 94 -5.80 16.01 0.35
C LYS A 94 -7.04 16.89 0.29
N ALA A 95 -8.21 16.26 0.14
CA ALA A 95 -9.51 16.88 -0.04
C ALA A 95 -9.60 17.76 -1.30
N SER A 96 -9.02 17.29 -2.41
CA SER A 96 -8.91 18.05 -3.67
C SER A 96 -8.27 19.44 -3.51
N GLN A 97 -7.34 19.58 -2.56
CA GLN A 97 -6.66 20.86 -2.28
C GLN A 97 -5.25 20.92 -2.86
N VAL A 98 -4.62 19.77 -3.10
CA VAL A 98 -3.20 19.69 -3.46
C VAL A 98 -3.01 18.83 -4.70
N ASP A 99 -2.05 19.23 -5.52
CA ASP A 99 -1.61 18.42 -6.66
C ASP A 99 -0.90 17.16 -6.14
N CYS A 100 -1.39 15.98 -6.52
CA CYS A 100 -0.83 14.70 -6.09
C CYS A 100 0.67 14.57 -6.42
N ALA A 101 1.16 15.27 -7.45
CA ALA A 101 2.57 15.32 -7.80
C ALA A 101 3.46 15.97 -6.72
N GLU A 102 2.89 16.74 -5.81
CA GLU A 102 3.60 17.40 -4.71
C GLU A 102 3.91 16.45 -3.54
N ARG A 103 3.41 15.21 -3.55
CA ARG A 103 3.74 14.26 -2.47
C ARG A 103 5.23 13.95 -2.47
N GLU A 104 5.76 13.64 -1.29
CA GLU A 104 7.15 13.22 -1.15
C GLU A 104 7.36 11.80 -1.70
N GLY A 105 8.61 11.43 -1.96
CA GLY A 105 8.98 10.18 -2.61
C GLY A 105 8.84 10.21 -4.14
N ASP A 106 9.19 9.09 -4.76
CA ASP A 106 9.15 8.91 -6.21
C ASP A 106 7.80 8.33 -6.66
N PRO A 107 7.51 8.31 -7.98
CA PRO A 107 6.45 7.49 -8.53
C PRO A 107 6.60 6.05 -8.06
N HIS A 108 5.50 5.44 -7.62
CA HIS A 108 5.53 4.11 -7.00
C HIS A 108 5.44 3.01 -8.07
N PRO A 109 6.50 2.19 -8.28
CA PRO A 109 6.55 1.20 -9.36
C PRO A 109 5.86 -0.14 -9.02
N TRP A 110 4.92 -0.13 -8.06
CA TRP A 110 4.16 -1.31 -7.66
C TRP A 110 2.65 -1.08 -7.83
N PRO A 111 1.82 -2.13 -7.86
CA PRO A 111 0.40 -1.98 -8.14
C PRO A 111 -0.36 -1.25 -7.04
N PHE A 112 -1.27 -0.37 -7.46
CA PHE A 112 -2.31 0.20 -6.62
C PHE A 112 -3.64 -0.53 -6.92
N ILE A 113 -4.33 -0.93 -5.86
CA ILE A 113 -5.57 -1.70 -5.90
C ILE A 113 -6.70 -0.77 -5.44
N ASP A 114 -7.74 -0.67 -6.26
CA ASP A 114 -8.95 0.10 -5.96
C ASP A 114 -9.86 -0.71 -5.01
N ASP A 115 -9.95 -0.27 -3.75
CA ASP A 115 -10.91 -0.72 -2.73
C ASP A 115 -11.72 0.48 -2.21
N LEU A 116 -12.02 1.46 -3.07
CA LEU A 116 -12.86 2.61 -2.71
C LEU A 116 -14.28 2.19 -2.32
N ASP A 117 -14.74 1.00 -2.74
CA ASP A 117 -16.02 0.43 -2.32
C ASP A 117 -15.99 -0.22 -0.92
N LEU A 118 -14.80 -0.23 -0.29
CA LEU A 118 -14.52 -0.70 1.08
C LEU A 118 -14.82 -2.19 1.31
N SER A 119 -14.89 -2.97 0.24
CA SER A 119 -15.24 -4.39 0.30
C SER A 119 -14.16 -5.25 0.96
N GLU A 120 -12.89 -4.86 0.88
CA GLU A 120 -11.77 -5.56 1.51
C GLU A 120 -11.36 -4.95 2.85
N ARG A 121 -11.38 -3.62 3.00
CA ARG A 121 -11.04 -2.91 4.23
C ARG A 121 -11.59 -3.56 5.50
N SER A 122 -12.88 -3.92 5.49
CA SER A 122 -13.56 -4.52 6.65
C SER A 122 -13.11 -5.95 6.94
N LYS A 123 -12.76 -6.73 5.92
CA LYS A 123 -12.26 -8.11 6.04
C LYS A 123 -10.85 -8.15 6.62
N TRP A 124 -10.06 -7.12 6.33
CA TRP A 124 -8.70 -6.93 6.83
C TRP A 124 -8.63 -6.21 8.18
N ASP A 125 -9.77 -5.85 8.78
CA ASP A 125 -9.87 -5.13 10.05
C ASP A 125 -9.10 -3.80 10.05
N VAL A 126 -9.12 -3.08 8.92
CA VAL A 126 -8.40 -1.81 8.76
C VAL A 126 -9.20 -0.67 9.41
N GLN A 127 -8.70 -0.19 10.55
CA GLN A 127 -9.33 0.84 11.38
C GLN A 127 -8.89 2.27 11.01
N GLY A 128 -7.81 2.44 10.26
CA GLY A 128 -7.25 3.73 9.87
C GLY A 128 -6.15 3.59 8.83
N THR A 129 -5.75 4.70 8.23
CA THR A 129 -4.67 4.74 7.23
C THR A 129 -3.56 5.72 7.66
N PRO A 130 -2.29 5.41 7.32
CA PRO A 130 -1.85 4.18 6.68
C PRO A 130 -1.88 2.98 7.64
N SER A 131 -2.14 1.79 7.11
CA SER A 131 -2.04 0.50 7.83
C SER A 131 -1.24 -0.49 7.01
N TYR A 132 -0.34 -1.23 7.66
CA TYR A 132 0.65 -2.08 6.99
C TYR A 132 0.52 -3.54 7.42
N PHE A 133 0.57 -4.44 6.44
CA PHE A 133 0.57 -5.89 6.63
C PHE A 133 1.77 -6.49 5.91
N LEU A 134 2.58 -7.25 6.64
CA LEU A 134 3.66 -8.04 6.07
C LEU A 134 3.26 -9.51 6.14
N LEU A 135 3.12 -10.12 4.97
CA LEU A 135 2.75 -11.51 4.80
C LEU A 135 3.96 -12.34 4.40
N LYS A 136 4.01 -13.55 4.92
CA LYS A 136 4.86 -14.61 4.38
C LYS A 136 4.40 -15.01 2.98
N PRO A 137 5.27 -15.64 2.17
CA PRO A 137 4.89 -16.06 0.82
C PRO A 137 3.67 -17.00 0.77
N ASN A 138 3.39 -17.75 1.85
CA ASN A 138 2.21 -18.61 1.99
C ASN A 138 0.91 -17.90 2.40
N GLY A 139 0.94 -16.57 2.56
CA GLY A 139 -0.22 -15.77 2.94
C GLY A 139 -0.44 -15.64 4.45
N GLU A 140 0.40 -16.25 5.29
CA GLU A 140 0.34 -16.02 6.73
C GLU A 140 0.82 -14.60 7.08
N ILE A 141 0.12 -13.93 7.99
CA ILE A 141 0.53 -12.62 8.48
C ILE A 141 1.77 -12.79 9.38
N ALA A 142 2.90 -12.23 8.93
CA ALA A 142 4.13 -12.17 9.71
C ALA A 142 4.14 -10.98 10.67
N TRP A 143 3.55 -9.84 10.26
CA TRP A 143 3.50 -8.62 11.06
C TRP A 143 2.40 -7.66 10.59
N THR A 144 1.86 -6.85 11.51
CA THR A 144 0.90 -5.77 11.22
C THR A 144 1.18 -4.53 12.05
N SER A 145 0.94 -3.32 11.51
CA SER A 145 1.23 -2.06 12.21
C SER A 145 0.29 -1.79 13.39
N ASP A 146 -0.97 -2.22 13.33
CA ASP A 146 -2.00 -2.01 14.35
C ASP A 146 -1.70 -2.75 15.67
N LYS A 147 -1.07 -3.92 15.59
CA LYS A 147 -0.75 -4.79 16.75
C LYS A 147 0.68 -4.64 17.24
N ASN A 148 1.50 -3.83 16.57
CA ASN A 148 2.93 -3.69 16.85
C ASN A 148 3.34 -2.21 16.99
N ALA A 149 2.62 -1.49 17.84
CA ALA A 149 2.92 -0.09 18.14
C ALA A 149 4.39 0.08 18.59
N GLY A 150 5.15 0.89 17.85
CA GLY A 150 6.54 1.25 18.18
C GLY A 150 7.64 0.59 17.35
N LEU A 151 7.31 -0.35 16.46
CA LEU A 151 8.22 -0.82 15.41
C LEU A 151 7.92 -0.11 14.09
N SER A 152 8.95 0.41 13.42
CA SER A 152 8.78 0.91 12.05
C SER A 152 8.63 -0.24 11.05
N ILE A 153 8.10 0.06 9.87
CA ILE A 153 7.95 -0.92 8.79
C ILE A 153 9.32 -1.46 8.37
N ASP A 154 10.32 -0.59 8.25
CA ASP A 154 11.70 -0.97 7.95
C ASP A 154 12.26 -2.00 8.95
N GLN A 155 12.01 -1.78 10.26
CA GLN A 155 12.43 -2.69 11.31
C GLN A 155 11.68 -4.02 11.24
N ALA A 156 10.38 -3.99 10.95
CA ALA A 156 9.56 -5.19 10.79
C ALA A 156 10.04 -6.03 9.60
N ILE A 157 10.28 -5.41 8.45
CA ILE A 157 10.81 -6.09 7.25
C ILE A 157 12.19 -6.68 7.55
N SER A 158 13.09 -5.90 8.15
CA SER A 158 14.42 -6.38 8.55
C SER A 158 14.35 -7.59 9.48
N ALA A 159 13.44 -7.59 10.45
CA ALA A 159 13.28 -8.69 11.40
C ALA A 159 12.73 -9.96 10.71
N VAL A 160 11.77 -9.81 9.80
CA VAL A 160 11.18 -10.95 9.07
C VAL A 160 12.16 -11.54 8.06
N LEU A 161 12.87 -10.71 7.30
CA LEU A 161 13.81 -11.17 6.28
C LEU A 161 15.15 -11.65 6.87
N GLY A 162 15.60 -11.07 7.98
CA GLY A 162 16.86 -11.41 8.64
C GLY A 162 16.76 -12.56 9.65
N GLY A 163 15.56 -13.13 9.85
CA GLY A 163 15.26 -14.14 10.86
C GLY A 163 15.39 -15.60 10.42
N ALA A 164 16.12 -15.90 9.34
CA ALA A 164 16.40 -17.27 8.89
C ALA A 164 17.79 -17.77 9.35
#